data_AF-A0A436QLN0-F1
#
_entry.id   AF-A0A436QLN0-F1
#
_cell.length_a   1.000
_cell.length_b   1.000
_cell.length_c   1.000
_cell.angle_alpha   90.00
_cell.angle_beta   90.00
_cell.angle_gamma   90.00
#
_symmetry.space_group_name_H-M   'P 1'
#
loop_
_entity.id
_entity.type
_entity.pdbx_description
1 polymer ?
#
loop_
_entity_poly.entity_id
_entity_poly.type
_entity_poly.pdbx_seq_one_letter_code
_entity_poly.pdbx_strand_id
1 'polypeptide(L)'
;MSSATKRLAAIGARRAAGGKGGITSICSAHPLVIDAALRHGALHGADVLIEATCNQVNHEGGYTGMAPAAFRGLVETYAGRAGLPLDRLILGGDHLGPNPWKHDSA
;
A
#
# COMPACT_ATOMS: atom_id res chain seq x y z
N MET A 1 13.24 -6.52 4.53
CA MET A 1 12.25 -5.48 4.91
C MET A 1 12.87 -4.12 4.66
N SER A 2 12.13 -3.21 4.01
CA SER A 2 12.59 -1.82 3.84
C SER A 2 12.62 -1.11 5.19
N SER A 3 13.25 0.07 5.22
CA SER A 3 13.29 0.93 6.40
C SER A 3 11.87 1.26 6.91
N ALA A 4 10.93 1.56 5.99
CA ALA A 4 9.53 1.80 6.31
C ALA A 4 8.82 0.60 6.92
N THR A 5 9.02 -0.62 6.39
CA THR A 5 8.34 -1.80 6.95
C THR A 5 8.77 -2.10 8.39
N LYS A 6 10.03 -1.80 8.75
CA LYS A 6 10.51 -1.89 10.13
C LYS A 6 9.84 -0.86 11.04
N ARG A 7 9.69 0.39 10.57
CA ARG A 7 8.97 1.45 11.31
C ARG A 7 7.50 1.11 11.52
N LEU A 8 6.84 0.52 10.51
CA LEU A 8 5.48 0.01 10.61
C LEU A 8 5.35 -1.09 11.66
N ALA A 9 6.20 -2.11 11.61
CA ALA A 9 6.18 -3.21 12.59
C ALA A 9 6.36 -2.71 14.04
N ALA A 10 7.15 -1.65 14.24
CA ALA A 10 7.38 -1.06 15.56
C ALA A 10 6.17 -0.29 16.13
N ILE A 11 5.13 0.02 15.34
CA ILE A 11 3.96 0.77 15.82
C ILE A 11 3.24 0.03 16.95
N GLY A 12 3.08 -1.30 16.84
CA GLY A 12 2.40 -2.11 17.86
C GLY A 12 3.10 -2.02 19.22
N ALA A 13 4.41 -2.25 19.24
CA ALA A 13 5.23 -2.13 20.45
C ALA A 13 5.20 -0.71 21.04
N ARG A 14 5.30 0.32 20.20
CA ARG A 14 5.22 1.73 20.64
C ARG A 14 3.87 2.05 21.29
N ARG A 15 2.76 1.55 20.73
CA ARG A 15 1.42 1.72 21.30
C ARG A 15 1.27 0.98 22.63
N ALA A 16 1.77 -0.25 22.72
CA ALA A 16 1.76 -1.02 23.97
C ALA A 16 2.51 -0.32 25.10
N ALA A 17 3.57 0.43 24.79
CA ALA A 17 4.32 1.26 25.73
C ALA A 17 3.67 2.63 26.05
N GLY A 18 2.42 2.87 25.65
CA GLY A 18 1.70 4.13 25.89
C GLY A 18 2.02 5.26 24.91
N GLY A 19 2.81 4.99 23.87
CA GLY A 19 3.11 5.96 22.82
C GLY A 19 1.91 6.23 21.92
N LYS A 20 1.89 7.43 21.30
CA LYS A 20 0.87 7.85 20.33
C LYS A 20 1.30 7.54 18.89
N GLY A 21 0.31 7.53 17.99
CA GLY A 21 0.51 7.41 16.54
C GLY A 21 -0.08 6.15 15.92
N GLY A 22 0.02 6.09 14.60
CA GLY A 22 -0.49 5.02 13.74
C GLY A 22 0.02 5.22 12.33
N ILE A 23 -0.55 4.46 11.39
CA ILE A 23 -0.35 4.66 9.96
C ILE A 23 -1.73 4.71 9.30
N THR A 24 -1.90 5.58 8.32
CA THR A 24 -3.08 5.56 7.46
C THR A 24 -2.87 4.49 6.41
N SER A 25 -3.81 3.55 6.28
CA SER A 25 -3.85 2.63 5.14
C SER A 25 -4.67 3.27 4.02
N ILE A 26 -4.05 3.51 2.86
CA ILE A 26 -4.72 4.05 1.67
C ILE A 26 -5.06 2.90 0.73
N CYS A 27 -6.28 2.37 0.83
CA CYS A 27 -6.79 1.27 0.01
C CYS A 27 -7.46 1.76 -1.28
N SER A 28 -6.70 2.42 -2.16
CA SER A 28 -7.23 2.93 -3.44
C SER A 28 -6.31 2.62 -4.60
N ALA A 29 -6.90 2.13 -5.70
CA ALA A 29 -6.24 1.98 -6.98
C ALA A 29 -6.35 3.23 -7.87
N HIS A 30 -7.05 4.28 -7.42
CA HIS A 30 -7.28 5.46 -8.25
C HIS A 30 -6.00 6.31 -8.35
N PRO A 31 -5.49 6.60 -9.57
CA PRO A 31 -4.19 7.26 -9.73
C PRO A 31 -4.05 8.62 -9.03
N LEU A 32 -5.11 9.44 -9.06
CA LEU A 32 -5.11 10.74 -8.34
C LEU A 32 -5.02 10.59 -6.81
N VAL A 33 -5.60 9.54 -6.24
CA VAL A 33 -5.54 9.29 -4.79
C VAL A 33 -4.14 8.84 -4.41
N ILE A 34 -3.55 7.95 -5.21
CA ILE A 34 -2.17 7.49 -5.04
C ILE A 34 -1.21 8.68 -5.12
N ASP A 35 -1.30 9.52 -6.16
CA ASP A 35 -0.47 10.71 -6.32
C ASP A 35 -0.61 11.68 -5.13
N ALA A 36 -1.85 11.97 -4.70
CA ALA A 36 -2.10 12.84 -3.55
C ALA A 36 -1.48 12.29 -2.25
N ALA A 37 -1.64 10.99 -1.98
CA ALA A 37 -1.08 10.35 -0.79
C ALA A 37 0.45 10.38 -0.79
N LEU A 38 1.09 10.14 -1.94
CA LEU A 38 2.54 10.13 -2.08
C LEU A 38 3.13 11.54 -1.95
N ARG A 39 2.49 12.55 -2.57
CA ARG A 39 2.90 13.96 -2.41
C ARG A 39 2.77 14.43 -0.97
N HIS A 40 1.69 14.05 -0.29
CA HIS A 40 1.51 14.35 1.12
C HIS A 40 2.60 13.68 1.97
N GLY A 41 2.91 12.40 1.72
CA GLY A 41 4.01 11.70 2.38
C GLY A 41 5.37 12.37 2.18
N ALA A 42 5.67 12.77 0.94
CA ALA A 42 6.91 13.46 0.60
C ALA A 42 7.02 14.82 1.30
N LEU A 43 5.94 15.63 1.27
CA LEU A 43 5.89 16.95 1.90
C LEU A 43 6.15 16.88 3.41
N HIS A 44 5.64 15.84 4.08
CA HIS A 44 5.73 15.70 5.53
C HIS A 44 6.84 14.77 6.01
N GLY A 45 7.64 14.19 5.09
CA GLY A 45 8.63 13.18 5.44
C GLY A 45 8.01 11.98 6.19
N ALA A 46 6.81 11.58 5.80
CA ALA A 46 6.05 10.49 6.40
C ALA A 46 6.18 9.19 5.59
N ASP A 47 5.98 8.06 6.26
CA ASP A 47 5.82 6.77 5.56
C ASP A 47 4.43 6.69 4.94
N VAL A 48 4.32 6.09 3.75
CA VAL A 48 3.05 5.95 3.02
C VAL A 48 2.74 4.47 2.81
N LEU A 49 1.56 4.05 3.24
CA LEU A 49 1.02 2.70 3.03
C LEU A 49 -0.07 2.74 1.96
N ILE A 50 0.20 2.15 0.81
CA ILE A 50 -0.79 1.93 -0.26
C ILE A 50 -1.15 0.45 -0.27
N GLU A 51 -2.43 0.12 -0.26
CA GLU A 51 -2.91 -1.26 -0.30
C GLU A 51 -3.83 -1.51 -1.50
N ALA A 52 -3.81 -2.74 -2.01
CA ALA A 52 -4.75 -3.21 -3.01
C ALA A 52 -5.50 -4.44 -2.50
N THR A 53 -6.81 -4.51 -2.75
CA THR A 53 -7.61 -5.69 -2.44
C THR A 53 -7.39 -6.80 -3.46
N CYS A 54 -7.70 -8.05 -3.09
CA CYS A 54 -7.69 -9.20 -3.99
C CYS A 54 -8.65 -9.07 -5.20
N ASN A 55 -9.68 -8.23 -5.10
CA ASN A 55 -10.58 -7.93 -6.23
C ASN A 55 -9.99 -6.86 -7.16
N GLN A 56 -9.24 -5.90 -6.61
CA GLN A 56 -8.58 -4.84 -7.38
C GLN A 56 -7.45 -5.39 -8.23
N VAL A 57 -6.53 -6.11 -7.59
CA VAL A 57 -5.24 -6.54 -8.16
C VAL A 57 -5.03 -8.00 -7.77
N ASN A 58 -4.92 -8.87 -8.78
CA ASN A 58 -4.61 -10.29 -8.58
C ASN A 58 -3.89 -10.85 -9.82
N HIS A 59 -3.54 -12.13 -9.81
CA HIS A 59 -2.78 -12.74 -10.91
C HIS A 59 -3.53 -12.77 -12.25
N GLU A 60 -4.87 -12.65 -12.22
CA GLU A 60 -5.74 -12.55 -13.40
C GLU A 60 -6.04 -11.09 -13.79
N GLY A 61 -5.45 -10.13 -13.06
CA GLY A 61 -5.60 -8.68 -13.28
C GLY A 61 -6.66 -8.00 -12.39
N GLY A 62 -7.55 -8.75 -11.75
CA GLY A 62 -8.69 -8.18 -11.02
C GLY A 62 -9.53 -7.23 -11.88
N TYR A 63 -10.36 -6.39 -11.25
CA TYR A 63 -11.15 -5.40 -12.01
C TYR A 63 -10.30 -4.23 -12.55
N THR A 64 -9.05 -4.08 -12.10
CA THR A 64 -8.17 -3.02 -12.59
C THR A 64 -7.35 -3.43 -13.81
N GLY A 65 -7.36 -4.72 -14.17
CA GLY A 65 -6.50 -5.27 -15.23
C GLY A 65 -5.02 -5.35 -14.85
N MET A 66 -4.68 -5.22 -13.57
CA MET A 66 -3.30 -5.20 -13.07
C MET A 66 -2.97 -6.44 -12.24
N ALA A 67 -1.83 -7.07 -12.57
CA ALA A 67 -1.15 -7.99 -11.67
C ALA A 67 -0.41 -7.22 -10.55
N PRO A 68 -0.07 -7.86 -9.40
CA PRO A 68 0.64 -7.21 -8.31
C PRO A 68 1.93 -6.49 -8.71
N ALA A 69 2.71 -7.05 -9.64
CA ALA A 69 3.93 -6.43 -10.15
C ALA A 69 3.64 -5.12 -10.92
N ALA A 70 2.55 -5.09 -11.70
CA ALA A 70 2.13 -3.89 -12.43
C ALA A 70 1.63 -2.81 -11.47
N PHE A 71 0.85 -3.18 -10.45
CA PHE A 71 0.41 -2.25 -9.41
C PHE A 71 1.61 -1.63 -8.66
N ARG A 72 2.60 -2.46 -8.27
CA ARG A 72 3.85 -1.98 -7.66
C ARG A 72 4.56 -0.97 -8.56
N GLY A 73 4.78 -1.31 -9.84
CA GLY A 73 5.47 -0.42 -10.78
C GLY A 73 4.73 0.91 -10.99
N LEU A 74 3.40 0.88 -11.01
CA LEU A 74 2.57 2.09 -11.05
C LEU A 74 2.82 2.96 -9.82
N VAL A 75 2.71 2.42 -8.61
CA VAL A 75 2.90 3.19 -7.37
C VAL A 75 4.34 3.71 -7.25
N GLU A 76 5.36 2.92 -7.61
CA GLU A 76 6.77 3.35 -7.62
C GLU A 76 7.01 4.50 -8.61
N THR A 77 6.35 4.47 -9.78
CA THR A 77 6.41 5.57 -10.75
C THR A 77 5.83 6.86 -10.16
N TYR A 78 4.67 6.79 -9.49
CA TYR A 78 4.10 7.95 -8.81
C TYR A 78 4.97 8.42 -7.64
N ALA A 79 5.61 7.50 -6.90
CA ALA A 79 6.49 7.85 -5.79
C ALA A 79 7.70 8.65 -6.29
N GLY A 80 8.32 8.20 -7.39
CA GLY A 80 9.40 8.94 -8.06
C GLY A 80 8.97 10.34 -8.52
N ARG A 81 7.78 10.46 -9.12
CA ARG A 81 7.21 11.77 -9.54
C ARG A 81 6.92 12.70 -8.37
N ALA A 82 6.47 12.15 -7.24
CA ALA A 82 6.19 12.90 -6.02
C ALA A 82 7.45 13.22 -5.20
N GLY A 83 8.61 12.65 -5.56
CA GLY A 83 9.84 12.77 -4.78
C GLY A 83 9.82 11.99 -3.45
N LEU A 84 8.93 11.01 -3.29
CA LEU A 84 8.90 10.15 -2.11
C LEU A 84 10.02 9.08 -2.23
N PRO A 85 10.95 9.01 -1.27
CA PRO A 85 11.93 7.92 -1.22
C PRO A 85 11.24 6.55 -1.14
N LEU A 86 11.68 5.58 -1.96
CA LEU A 86 11.09 4.23 -1.94
C LEU A 86 11.27 3.52 -0.60
N ASP A 87 12.25 3.93 0.22
CA ASP A 87 12.45 3.40 1.57
C ASP A 87 11.42 3.91 2.60
N ARG A 88 10.49 4.79 2.17
CA ARG A 88 9.31 5.30 2.89
C ARG A 88 7.98 4.77 2.33
N LEU A 89 8.01 4.08 1.19
CA LEU A 89 6.84 3.45 0.60
C LEU A 89 6.63 2.04 1.18
N ILE A 90 5.38 1.74 1.52
CA ILE A 90 4.93 0.42 1.96
C ILE A 90 3.77 0.01 1.04
N LEU A 91 3.83 -1.22 0.53
CA LEU A 91 2.77 -1.83 -0.28
C LEU A 91 2.15 -2.97 0.52
N GLY A 92 0.83 -2.93 0.69
CA GLY A 92 0.05 -3.96 1.39
C GLY A 92 -0.95 -4.67 0.48
N GLY A 93 -1.43 -5.81 0.95
CA GLY A 93 -2.50 -6.56 0.32
C GLY A 93 -3.67 -6.65 1.28
N ASP A 94 -4.82 -6.15 0.86
CA ASP A 94 -6.04 -6.09 1.66
C ASP A 94 -6.97 -7.27 1.34
N HIS A 95 -7.56 -7.85 2.38
CA HIS A 95 -8.47 -9.00 2.28
C HIS A 95 -7.99 -10.15 1.37
N LEU A 96 -6.68 -10.47 1.38
CA LEU A 96 -6.14 -11.59 0.59
C LEU A 96 -6.77 -12.91 1.03
N GLY A 97 -7.25 -13.68 0.06
CA GLY A 97 -7.96 -14.93 0.30
C GLY A 97 -8.82 -15.34 -0.90
N PRO A 98 -9.72 -16.33 -0.73
CA PRO A 98 -10.50 -16.92 -1.82
C PRO A 98 -11.65 -16.03 -2.31
N ASN A 99 -11.79 -14.80 -1.82
CA ASN A 99 -12.95 -13.95 -2.11
C ASN A 99 -13.24 -13.74 -3.61
N PRO A 100 -12.25 -13.50 -4.49
CA PRO A 100 -12.51 -13.35 -5.92
C PRO A 100 -13.09 -14.61 -6.57
N TRP A 101 -12.76 -15.78 -6.05
CA TRP A 101 -13.11 -17.10 -6.57
C TRP A 101 -14.14 -17.84 -5.70
N LYS A 102 -14.88 -17.12 -4.86
CA LYS A 102 -15.89 -17.74 -3.96
C LYS A 102 -17.00 -18.49 -4.70
N HIS A 103 -17.12 -18.26 -6.00
CA HIS A 103 -18.09 -18.90 -6.89
C HIS A 103 -17.53 -20.16 -7.58
N ASP A 104 -16.21 -20.38 -7.50
CA ASP A 104 -15.58 -21.56 -8.07
C ASP A 104 -15.77 -22.72 -7.09
N SER A 105 -16.13 -23.88 -7.64
CA SER A 105 -16.18 -25.12 -6.85
C SER A 105 -14.75 -25.58 -6.60
N ALA A 106 -14.45 -25.93 -5.35
CA ALA A 106 -13.13 -26.44 -4.94
C ALA A 106 -12.75 -27.73 -5.66
#